data_AF-A0A6I8MFD7-F1
#
_entry.id   AF-A0A6I8MFD7-F1
#
_cell.length_a   1.000
_cell.length_b   1.000
_cell.length_c   1.000
_cell.angle_alpha   90.00
_cell.angle_beta   90.00
_cell.angle_gamma   90.00
#
_symmetry.space_group_name_H-M   'P 1'
#
loop_
_entity.id
_entity.type
_entity.pdbx_description
1 polymer ?
#
loop_
_entity_poly.entity_id
_entity_poly.type
_entity_poly.pdbx_seq_one_letter_code
_entity_poly.pdbx_strand_id
1 'polypeptide(L)' 'MVRRLGEGIVELQPATGHTHQLRVLLAWAGCPIIGDDTYPLDRRRSIYDFSEKLEVYATSLEFVDPVSNVTRRFARG' A
#
# COMPACT_ATOMS: atom_id res chain seq x y z
N MET A 1 6.96 -7.15 -7.18
CA MET A 1 6.02 -7.72 -8.17
C MET A 1 4.80 -6.83 -8.28
N VAL A 2 4.20 -6.72 -9.47
CA VAL A 2 2.93 -6.01 -9.70
C VAL A 2 1.96 -6.96 -10.39
N ARG A 3 0.75 -7.12 -9.86
CA ARG A 3 -0.32 -7.96 -10.44
C ARG A 3 -1.59 -7.13 -10.60
N ARG A 4 -2.14 -7.06 -11.81
CA ARG A 4 -3.41 -6.38 -12.07
C ARG A 4 -4.58 -7.28 -11.64
N LEU A 5 -5.50 -6.73 -10.86
CA LEU A 5 -6.72 -7.43 -10.39
C LEU A 5 -7.99 -6.98 -11.11
N GLY A 6 -7.95 -5.79 -11.72
CA GLY A 6 -9.08 -5.19 -12.42
C GLY A 6 -8.70 -3.85 -13.01
N GLU A 7 -9.70 -3.08 -13.42
CA GLU A 7 -9.51 -1.67 -13.76
C GLU A 7 -9.21 -0.86 -12.49
N GLY A 8 -8.11 -0.13 -12.48
CA GLY A 8 -7.68 0.68 -11.32
C GLY A 8 -7.21 -0.12 -10.08
N ILE A 9 -7.21 -1.46 -10.11
CA ILE A 9 -6.83 -2.29 -8.95
C ILE A 9 -5.57 -3.09 -9.25
N VAL A 10 -4.54 -2.89 -8.44
CA VAL A 10 -3.27 -3.62 -8.49
C VAL A 10 -2.89 -4.19 -7.12
N GLU A 11 -2.30 -5.37 -7.14
CA GLU A 11 -1.58 -5.95 -6.01
C GLU A 11 -0.09 -5.71 -6.19
N LEU A 12 0.56 -5.26 -5.12
CA LEU A 12 1.96 -4.89 -5.10
C LEU A 12 2.69 -5.67 -4.01
N GLN A 13 3.87 -6.19 -4.35
CA GLN A 13 4.80 -6.76 -3.37
C GLN A 13 6.01 -5.83 -3.24
N PRO A 14 6.10 -5.04 -2.16
CA PRO A 14 7.21 -4.13 -1.94
C PRO A 14 8.49 -4.93 -1.63
N ALA A 15 9.60 -4.56 -2.26
CA ALA A 15 10.91 -5.18 -2.02
C ALA A 15 11.63 -4.60 -0.80
N THR A 16 11.23 -3.41 -0.36
CA THR A 16 11.77 -2.71 0.82
C THR A 16 10.62 -2.13 1.64
N GLY A 17 10.90 -1.61 2.84
CA GLY A 17 9.90 -1.04 3.74
C GLY A 17 10.04 0.47 3.96
N HIS A 18 10.44 1.24 2.95
CA HIS A 18 10.63 2.69 3.12
C HIS A 18 9.29 3.39 3.40
N THR A 19 9.32 4.44 4.21
CA THR A 19 8.14 5.27 4.51
C THR A 19 7.48 5.74 3.21
N HIS A 20 6.18 5.49 3.10
CA HIS A 20 5.35 5.86 1.94
C HIS A 20 5.80 5.32 0.57
N GLN A 21 6.65 4.28 0.53
CA GLN A 21 7.26 3.78 -0.71
C GLN A 21 6.26 3.55 -1.85
N LEU A 22 5.16 2.84 -1.59
CA LEU A 22 4.15 2.54 -2.62
C LEU A 22 3.42 3.80 -3.10
N ARG A 23 3.13 4.73 -2.18
CA ARG A 23 2.44 6.00 -2.46
C ARG A 23 3.25 6.87 -3.41
N VAL A 24 4.53 7.08 -3.08
CA VAL A 24 5.47 7.87 -3.89
C VAL A 24 5.69 7.21 -5.26
N LEU A 25 5.95 5.90 -5.27
CA LEU A 25 6.26 5.18 -6.51
C LEU A 25 5.09 5.24 -7.50
N LEU A 26 3.86 5.01 -7.02
CA LEU A 26 2.68 5.04 -7.88
C LEU A 26 2.35 6.44 -8.37
N ALA A 27 2.52 7.47 -7.54
CA ALA A 27 2.40 8.86 -7.98
C ALA A 27 3.45 9.22 -9.05
N TRP A 28 4.71 8.83 -8.86
CA TRP A 28 5.78 9.02 -9.85
C TRP A 28 5.51 8.29 -11.17
N ALA A 29 4.89 7.10 -11.11
CA ALA A 29 4.48 6.34 -12.28
C ALA A 29 3.22 6.89 -12.99
N GLY A 30 2.67 8.03 -12.55
CA GLY A 30 1.47 8.63 -13.12
C GLY A 30 0.16 7.94 -12.75
N CYS A 31 0.18 7.05 -11.75
CA CYS A 31 -0.96 6.28 -11.27
C CYS A 31 -1.18 6.51 -9.77
N PRO A 32 -1.45 7.76 -9.31
CA PRO A 32 -1.54 8.06 -7.89
C PRO A 32 -2.68 7.29 -7.21
N ILE A 33 -2.47 6.98 -5.93
CA ILE A 33 -3.42 6.22 -5.13
C ILE A 33 -4.63 7.10 -4.81
N ILE A 34 -5.82 6.53 -4.92
CA ILE A 34 -7.08 7.20 -4.59
C ILE A 34 -7.07 7.59 -3.10
N GLY A 35 -7.45 8.84 -2.83
CA GLY A 35 -7.48 9.42 -1.49
C GLY A 35 -6.12 9.84 -0.93
N ASP A 36 -5.02 9.65 -1.67
CA ASP A 36 -3.72 10.18 -1.25
C ASP A 36 -3.75 11.72 -1.26
N ASP A 37 -3.46 12.31 -0.10
CA ASP A 37 -3.47 13.74 0.13
C ASP A 37 -2.09 14.37 0.04
N THR A 38 -1.04 13.56 -0.08
CA THR A 38 0.36 13.98 -0.03
C THR A 38 1.01 13.91 -1.40
N TYR A 39 0.69 12.89 -2.20
CA TYR A 39 1.31 12.65 -3.51
C TYR A 39 0.28 12.62 -4.65
N PRO A 40 0.59 13.20 -5.82
CA PRO A 40 1.85 13.89 -6.15
C PRO A 40 1.95 15.31 -5.58
N LEU A 41 0.84 15.87 -5.09
CA LEU A 41 0.76 17.22 -4.53
C LEU A 41 0.18 17.15 -3.12
N ASP A 42 0.87 17.79 -2.19
CA ASP A 42 0.42 17.93 -0.81
C ASP A 42 -0.78 18.89 -0.72
N ARG A 43 -1.95 18.32 -0.43
CA ARG A 43 -3.22 19.03 -0.25
C ARG A 43 -3.34 19.66 1.14
N ARG A 44 -2.38 19.41 2.05
CA ARG A 44 -2.35 19.92 3.43
C ARG A 44 -3.65 19.69 4.17
N ARG A 45 -4.23 18.51 4.01
CA ARG A 45 -5.43 18.14 4.75
C ARG A 45 -5.14 18.11 6.24
N SER A 46 -6.16 18.44 7.01
CA SER A 46 -6.11 18.25 8.46
C SER A 46 -5.88 16.77 8.75
N ILE A 47 -5.01 16.45 9.71
CA ILE A 47 -4.81 15.07 10.17
C ILE A 47 -6.07 14.45 10.81
N TYR A 48 -7.10 15.28 11.05
CA TYR A 48 -8.41 14.88 11.55
C TYR A 48 -9.50 14.86 10.46
N ASP A 49 -9.13 15.11 9.19
CA ASP A 49 -10.05 15.02 8.05
C ASP A 49 -9.99 13.61 7.44
N PHE A 50 -11.03 12.83 7.69
CA PHE A 50 -11.20 11.46 7.17
C PHE A 50 -12.20 11.37 6.01
N SER A 51 -12.50 12.49 5.34
CA SER A 51 -13.51 12.56 4.27
C SER A 51 -13.13 11.77 3.01
N GLU A 52 -11.84 11.64 2.70
CA GLU A 52 -11.34 10.74 1.66
C GLU A 52 -10.35 9.75 2.26
N LYS A 53 -10.68 8.46 2.12
CA LYS A 53 -9.85 7.38 2.63
C LYS A 53 -8.73 7.06 1.63
N LEU A 54 -7.52 6.84 2.14
CA LEU A 54 -6.43 6.28 1.36
C LEU A 54 -6.73 4.82 0.98
N GLU A 55 -6.82 4.54 -0.33
CA GLU A 55 -7.14 3.21 -0.86
C GLU A 55 -5.88 2.33 -1.00
N VAL A 56 -5.23 2.02 0.12
CA VAL A 56 -4.13 1.05 0.22
C VAL A 56 -4.40 0.08 1.35
N TYR A 57 -4.25 -1.20 1.06
CA TYR A 57 -4.52 -2.27 2.02
C TYR A 57 -3.36 -3.26 2.04
N ALA A 58 -2.93 -3.64 3.24
CA ALA A 58 -2.12 -4.83 3.41
C ALA A 58 -3.03 -6.06 3.22
N THR A 59 -2.91 -6.75 2.10
CA THR A 59 -3.77 -7.90 1.75
C THR A 59 -3.21 -9.23 2.24
N SER A 60 -1.89 -9.36 2.35
CA SER A 60 -1.25 -10.55 2.92
C SER A 60 0.13 -10.23 3.51
N LEU A 61 0.57 -11.08 4.43
CA LEU A 61 1.89 -11.07 5.05
C LEU A 61 2.38 -12.51 5.20
N GLU A 62 3.61 -12.77 4.81
CA GLU A 62 4.27 -14.07 4.95
C GLU A 62 5.65 -13.88 5.58
N PHE A 63 5.98 -14.69 6.58
CA PHE A 63 7.29 -14.69 7.23
C PHE A 63 7.58 -16.05 7.87
N VAL A 64 8.87 -16.31 8.13
CA VAL A 64 9.30 -17.43 8.96
C VAL A 64 9.08 -17.04 10.41
N ASP A 65 8.20 -17.75 11.11
CA ASP A 65 7.95 -17.51 12.53
C ASP A 65 9.24 -17.75 13.34
N PRO A 66 9.76 -16.74 14.07
CA PRO A 66 11.03 -16.87 14.79
C PRO A 66 10.97 -17.85 15.96
N VAL A 67 9.77 -18.24 16.43
CA VAL A 67 9.61 -19.20 17.54
C VAL A 67 9.56 -20.64 17.03
N SER A 68 8.80 -20.89 15.97
CA SER A 68 8.59 -22.25 15.45
C SER A 68 9.43 -22.61 14.23
N ASN A 69 10.07 -21.63 13.59
CA ASN A 69 10.78 -21.76 12.31
C ASN A 69 9.89 -22.26 11.16
N VAL A 70 8.57 -22.15 11.29
CA VAL A 70 7.59 -22.52 10.25
C VAL A 70 7.18 -21.27 9.48
N THR A 71 7.00 -21.41 8.17
CA THR A 71 6.45 -20.32 7.35
C THR A 71 4.99 -20.09 7.73
N ARG A 72 4.65 -18.87 8.16
CA ARG A 72 3.29 -18.44 8.44
C ARG A 72 2.83 -17.45 7.40
N ARG A 73 1.59 -17.60 6.96
CA ARG A 73 0.92 -16.67 6.05
C ARG A 73 -0.39 -16.19 6.65
N PHE A 74 -0.58 -14.89 6.61
CA PHE A 74 -1.82 -14.21 6.99
C PHE A 74 -2.36 -13.52 5.74
N ALA A 75 -3.65 -13.63 5.50
CA ALA A 75 -4.33 -12.96 4.39
C ALA A 75 -5.61 -12.33 4.89
N ARG A 76 -5.98 -11.20 4.28
CA ARG A 76 -7.27 -10.57 4.50
C ARG A 76 -8.36 -11.51 3.95
N GLY A 77 -9.40 -11.75 4.74
CA GLY A 77 -10.61 -12.48 4.34
C GLY A 77 -11.53 -11.66 3.44
#